data_AF-A0A2A9NYN5-F1
#
_entry.id   AF-A0A2A9NYN5-F1
#
_cell.length_a   1.000
_cell.length_b   1.000
_cell.length_c   1.000
_cell.angle_alpha   90.00
_cell.angle_beta   90.00
_cell.angle_gamma   90.00
#
_symmetry.space_group_name_H-M   'P 1'
#
loop_
_entity.id
_entity.type
_entity.pdbx_description
1 polymer ?
#
loop_
_entity_poly.entity_id
_entity_poly.type
_entity_poly.pdbx_seq_one_letter_code
_entity_poly.pdbx_strand_id
1 'polypeptide(L)'
;MSYAISPPLASSLQFTSTQDWFSHNIKRWKTLFDFVHSPKPRVLEIGSWEGRSAVFLLDNLCSSGGEIVCIDHFDLFRTEAGKERFARLRHNLGTTGKPFRIVTEFSLPALVKLLEEEIEKSEPGFDWIYIDGSHEADDTFLDGELAWRLARDGAIIIFDDYHWDKEPENNIHHPKRGIDGFLGLHNGQYDHLSHADDYQVVLKKTCPMRIGFLVPEKSGGIDSGINVALAINSSYSIPAAVALRSLLEQTPGRVTIYIVNYGLSEIDKESIMGSLPLRADVTFMFLEPPQTGLAIEKGVTWAKLGLHQVLPVERVLYLDADILVRSELRSLWNTDLEGRSIGAVVDVGHPMGHSTTKRQPYFNAGVLLMDLAKVRLSADALQDIGRRYVNERYKDQDALNAHFQNDWMTLNLTWNAQGLGTYASYPSDDRKRLGLTEMDNPSIVHFTGPVNPTVGEVLNPHVQPPTAKPWGYVGAPGHPFRREWWNVLGRTRWGKSRDQARQNAFFVGYQEFQLAVENLLCQEAIDS
;
A
#
# COMPACT_ATOMS: atom_id res chain seq x y z
N MET A 1 44.50 -47.63 43.50
CA MET A 1 44.31 -46.15 43.48
C MET A 1 44.19 -45.76 42.01
N SER A 2 43.03 -45.85 41.36
CA SER A 2 41.82 -45.01 41.50
C SER A 2 42.17 -43.53 41.57
N TYR A 3 42.01 -42.80 40.47
CA TYR A 3 40.85 -41.92 40.27
C TYR A 3 40.65 -41.72 38.77
N ALA A 4 39.69 -42.45 38.20
CA ALA A 4 39.09 -42.11 36.92
C ALA A 4 38.16 -40.91 37.17
N ILE A 5 38.41 -39.81 36.47
CA ILE A 5 37.51 -38.66 36.44
C ILE A 5 36.37 -39.08 35.52
N SER A 6 35.22 -39.39 36.12
CA SER A 6 33.97 -39.60 35.40
C SER A 6 33.62 -38.33 34.60
N PRO A 7 33.09 -38.43 33.37
CA PRO A 7 32.46 -37.30 32.69
C PRO A 7 31.30 -36.77 33.55
N PRO A 8 30.93 -35.49 33.47
CA PRO A 8 29.73 -35.00 34.14
C PRO A 8 28.52 -35.81 33.62
N LEU A 9 27.73 -36.39 34.52
CA LEU A 9 26.44 -36.97 34.15
C LEU A 9 25.65 -35.92 33.37
N ALA A 10 25.09 -36.31 32.22
CA ALA A 10 24.04 -35.54 31.57
C ALA A 10 22.95 -35.26 32.62
N SER A 11 22.79 -34.00 33.04
CA SER A 11 21.79 -33.67 34.05
C SER A 11 20.40 -33.91 33.46
N SER A 12 19.66 -34.83 34.06
CA SER A 12 18.29 -35.14 33.68
C SER A 12 17.40 -33.89 33.75
N LEU A 13 16.50 -33.74 32.78
CA LEU A 13 15.47 -32.69 32.82
C LEU A 13 14.70 -32.72 34.14
N GLN A 14 14.38 -31.55 34.67
CA GLN A 14 13.73 -31.33 35.96
C GLN A 14 12.32 -30.79 35.74
N PHE A 15 11.32 -31.67 35.84
CA PHE A 15 9.91 -31.29 35.80
C PHE A 15 9.18 -31.77 37.04
N THR A 16 8.17 -31.02 37.47
CA THR A 16 7.22 -31.47 38.48
C THR A 16 6.42 -32.65 37.91
N SER A 17 6.50 -33.81 38.55
CA SER A 17 5.90 -35.06 38.05
C SER A 17 4.38 -35.00 37.91
N THR A 18 3.71 -34.17 38.69
CA THR A 18 2.25 -33.97 38.66
C THR A 18 1.80 -32.89 37.67
N GLN A 19 2.73 -32.24 36.96
CA GLN A 19 2.45 -31.14 36.04
C GLN A 19 3.00 -31.46 34.65
N ASP A 20 2.25 -32.28 33.91
CA ASP A 20 2.51 -32.56 32.51
C ASP A 20 1.37 -32.03 31.64
N TRP A 21 1.50 -30.76 31.27
CA TRP A 21 0.54 -30.03 30.44
C TRP A 21 0.83 -30.13 28.94
N PHE A 22 1.89 -30.83 28.52
CA PHE A 22 2.36 -30.78 27.13
C PHE A 22 2.52 -32.13 26.43
N SER A 23 2.93 -33.20 27.12
CA SER A 23 3.39 -34.42 26.43
C SER A 23 2.34 -35.06 25.51
N HIS A 24 1.05 -34.84 25.79
CA HIS A 24 -0.07 -35.31 24.96
C HIS A 24 -0.16 -34.60 23.60
N ASN A 25 0.41 -33.39 23.46
CA ASN A 25 0.43 -32.61 22.22
C ASN A 25 1.58 -32.99 21.27
N ILE A 26 2.61 -33.69 21.75
CA ILE A 26 3.84 -34.02 20.98
C ILE A 26 3.54 -34.63 19.61
N LYS A 27 2.64 -35.63 19.57
CA LYS A 27 2.32 -36.34 18.31
C LYS A 27 1.74 -35.39 17.27
N ARG A 28 0.85 -34.49 17.71
CA ARG A 28 0.19 -33.51 16.84
C ARG A 28 1.17 -32.42 16.41
N TRP A 29 2.00 -31.90 17.32
CA TRP A 29 2.97 -30.87 16.96
C TRP A 29 4.01 -31.34 15.94
N LYS A 30 4.45 -32.60 16.03
CA LYS A 30 5.37 -33.16 15.02
C LYS A 30 4.82 -33.12 13.59
N THR A 31 3.50 -33.22 13.40
CA THR A 31 2.91 -33.14 12.05
C THR A 31 2.89 -31.71 11.50
N LEU A 32 3.11 -30.70 12.34
CA LEU A 32 3.13 -29.30 11.94
C LEU A 32 4.53 -28.83 11.52
N PHE A 33 5.59 -29.55 11.87
CA PHE A 33 6.97 -29.17 11.55
C PHE A 33 7.22 -29.10 10.03
N ASP A 34 6.50 -29.87 9.23
CA ASP A 34 6.60 -29.86 7.76
C ASP A 34 6.21 -28.51 7.14
N PHE A 35 5.48 -27.66 7.86
CA PHE A 35 5.15 -26.30 7.41
C PHE A 35 6.25 -25.27 7.69
N VAL A 36 7.23 -25.60 8.53
CA VAL A 36 8.34 -24.70 8.87
C VAL A 36 9.53 -25.01 7.95
N HIS A 37 9.77 -24.13 6.99
CA HIS A 37 10.82 -24.33 5.98
C HIS A 37 12.15 -23.64 6.33
N SER A 38 12.18 -22.82 7.38
CA SER A 38 13.40 -22.13 7.83
C SER A 38 14.44 -23.15 8.31
N PRO A 39 15.70 -23.10 7.84
CA PRO A 39 16.76 -23.99 8.32
C PRO A 39 17.23 -23.66 9.75
N LYS A 40 16.88 -22.47 10.25
CA LYS A 40 17.14 -22.03 11.63
C LYS A 40 15.87 -21.40 12.20
N PRO A 41 14.86 -22.21 12.57
CA PRO A 41 13.60 -21.70 13.05
C PRO A 41 13.77 -20.80 14.28
N ARG A 42 13.05 -19.69 14.31
CA ARG A 42 12.92 -18.85 15.51
C ARG A 42 11.57 -19.11 16.15
N VAL A 43 11.58 -19.44 17.43
CA VAL A 43 10.39 -19.84 18.18
C VAL A 43 10.08 -18.81 19.27
N LEU A 44 8.81 -18.45 19.41
CA LEU A 44 8.29 -17.64 20.51
C LEU A 44 7.31 -18.49 21.32
N GLU A 45 7.52 -18.55 22.63
CA GLU A 45 6.63 -19.22 23.57
C GLU A 45 6.19 -18.24 24.67
N ILE A 46 4.89 -18.13 24.89
CA ILE A 46 4.26 -17.33 25.94
C ILE A 46 3.65 -18.30 26.94
N GLY A 47 4.01 -18.20 28.22
CA GLY A 47 3.56 -19.10 29.29
C GLY A 47 4.46 -20.31 29.50
N SER A 48 5.78 -20.11 29.55
CA SER A 48 6.74 -21.23 29.50
C SER A 48 6.79 -22.14 30.73
N TRP A 49 6.30 -21.72 31.90
CA TRP A 49 6.26 -22.54 33.12
C TRP A 49 7.62 -23.19 33.47
N GLU A 50 7.76 -24.51 33.34
CA GLU A 50 9.01 -25.27 33.54
C GLU A 50 9.72 -25.66 32.22
N GLY A 51 9.14 -25.32 31.06
CA GLY A 51 9.78 -25.41 29.73
C GLY A 51 9.65 -26.73 28.99
N ARG A 52 8.62 -27.55 29.28
CA ARG A 52 8.49 -28.87 28.66
C ARG A 52 8.28 -28.79 27.13
N SER A 53 7.39 -27.90 26.68
CA SER A 53 7.17 -27.57 25.26
C SER A 53 8.41 -26.91 24.65
N ALA A 54 8.99 -25.93 25.35
CA ALA A 54 10.18 -25.20 24.87
C ALA A 54 11.39 -26.12 24.63
N VAL A 55 11.68 -27.02 25.56
CA VAL A 55 12.74 -28.03 25.38
C VAL A 55 12.42 -28.95 24.20
N PHE A 56 11.18 -29.40 24.08
CA PHE A 56 10.77 -30.24 22.95
C PHE A 56 10.96 -29.53 21.61
N LEU A 57 10.56 -28.26 21.50
CA LEU A 57 10.74 -27.44 20.31
C LEU A 57 12.22 -27.24 19.98
N LEU A 58 13.04 -26.89 20.98
CA LEU A 58 14.48 -26.80 20.81
C LEU A 58 15.07 -28.13 20.30
N ASP A 59 14.71 -29.25 20.92
CA ASP A 59 15.26 -30.57 20.61
C ASP A 59 14.86 -31.12 19.26
N ASN A 60 13.66 -30.78 18.76
CA ASN A 60 13.12 -31.36 17.55
C ASN A 60 13.08 -30.34 16.39
N LEU A 61 12.37 -29.22 16.56
CA LEU A 61 12.20 -28.21 15.51
C LEU A 61 13.52 -27.47 15.26
N CYS A 62 14.21 -27.03 16.32
CA CYS A 62 15.49 -26.33 16.21
C CYS A 62 16.71 -27.28 16.26
N SER A 63 16.51 -28.56 15.90
CA SER A 63 17.54 -29.60 16.01
C SER A 63 18.81 -29.31 15.19
N SER A 64 18.63 -28.71 14.01
CA SER A 64 19.72 -28.38 13.07
C SER A 64 20.19 -26.92 13.17
N GLY A 65 19.64 -26.15 14.12
CA GLY A 65 19.84 -24.72 14.29
C GLY A 65 18.53 -24.00 14.57
N GLY A 66 18.62 -22.78 15.10
CA GLY A 66 17.46 -21.99 15.53
C GLY A 66 17.60 -21.53 16.97
N GLU A 67 16.56 -20.88 17.48
CA GLU A 67 16.49 -20.36 18.84
C GLU A 67 15.06 -20.29 19.36
N ILE A 68 14.91 -20.20 20.68
CA ILE A 68 13.61 -19.94 21.32
C ILE A 68 13.67 -18.73 22.24
N VAL A 69 12.59 -17.96 22.25
CA VAL A 69 12.33 -16.91 23.22
C VAL A 69 11.13 -17.34 24.06
N CYS A 70 11.35 -17.49 25.36
CA CYS A 70 10.34 -17.84 26.35
C CYS A 70 9.92 -16.58 27.12
N ILE A 71 8.62 -16.34 27.23
CA ILE A 71 8.01 -15.27 28.03
C ILE A 71 7.21 -15.89 29.16
N ASP A 72 7.52 -15.51 30.40
CA ASP A 72 6.75 -15.88 31.58
C ASP A 72 7.13 -14.92 32.73
N HIS A 73 6.15 -14.51 33.53
CA HIS A 73 6.38 -13.53 34.59
C HIS A 73 6.97 -14.14 35.86
N PHE A 74 6.89 -15.47 36.08
CA PHE A 74 7.39 -16.19 37.26
C PHE A 74 6.99 -15.54 38.60
N ASP A 75 5.73 -15.10 38.71
CA ASP A 75 5.21 -14.34 39.85
C ASP A 75 6.05 -13.08 40.19
N LEU A 76 6.73 -12.52 39.18
CA LEU A 76 7.71 -11.44 39.30
C LEU A 76 8.81 -11.75 40.34
N PHE A 77 9.16 -13.02 40.51
CA PHE A 77 10.08 -13.53 41.53
C PHE A 77 9.66 -13.19 42.97
N ARG A 78 8.39 -12.87 43.22
CA ARG A 78 7.86 -12.54 44.55
C ARG A 78 7.59 -13.79 45.39
N THR A 79 7.40 -14.94 44.74
CA THR A 79 7.09 -16.22 45.40
C THR A 79 8.27 -17.20 45.24
N GLU A 80 8.42 -18.13 46.18
CA GLU A 80 9.39 -19.23 46.04
C GLU A 80 9.02 -20.16 44.87
N ALA A 81 7.72 -20.41 44.68
CA ALA A 81 7.22 -21.20 43.56
C ALA A 81 7.65 -20.60 42.21
N GLY A 82 7.51 -19.28 42.01
CA GLY A 82 7.94 -18.59 40.80
C GLY A 82 9.45 -18.69 40.57
N LYS A 83 10.26 -18.49 41.62
CA LYS A 83 11.72 -18.65 41.56
C LYS A 83 12.13 -20.08 41.19
N GLU A 84 11.46 -21.09 41.75
CA GLU A 84 11.69 -22.50 41.43
C GLU A 84 11.32 -22.82 39.99
N ARG A 85 10.18 -22.33 39.48
CA ARG A 85 9.78 -22.52 38.08
C ARG A 85 10.81 -21.94 37.13
N PHE A 86 11.26 -20.70 37.37
CA PHE A 86 12.32 -20.08 36.57
C PHE A 86 13.64 -20.86 36.62
N ALA A 87 14.06 -21.32 37.81
CA ALA A 87 15.29 -22.09 37.97
C ALA A 87 15.23 -23.40 37.18
N ARG A 88 14.08 -24.09 37.19
CA ARG A 88 13.84 -25.30 36.41
C ARG A 88 13.81 -25.03 34.92
N LEU A 89 13.05 -24.02 34.45
CA LEU A 89 13.04 -23.62 33.05
C LEU A 89 14.47 -23.34 32.55
N ARG A 90 15.22 -22.50 33.28
CA ARG A 90 16.59 -22.15 32.93
C ARG A 90 17.51 -23.37 32.90
N HIS A 91 17.37 -24.27 33.87
CA HIS A 91 18.12 -25.54 33.88
C HIS A 91 17.80 -26.38 32.65
N ASN A 92 16.51 -26.63 32.41
CA ASN A 92 16.00 -27.48 31.33
C ASN A 92 16.37 -26.95 29.94
N LEU A 93 16.24 -25.64 29.70
CA LEU A 93 16.71 -25.03 28.45
C LEU A 93 18.23 -25.13 28.31
N GLY A 94 18.96 -24.93 29.41
CA GLY A 94 20.42 -25.03 29.46
C GLY A 94 20.95 -26.42 29.10
N THR A 95 20.24 -27.49 29.45
CA THR A 95 20.67 -28.86 29.12
C THR A 95 20.59 -29.19 27.63
N THR A 96 19.78 -28.45 26.86
CA THR A 96 19.68 -28.63 25.40
C THR A 96 20.93 -28.18 24.65
N GLY A 97 21.73 -27.28 25.25
CA GLY A 97 22.88 -26.66 24.61
C GLY A 97 22.56 -25.74 23.43
N LYS A 98 21.29 -25.37 23.23
CA LYS A 98 20.81 -24.53 22.11
C LYS A 98 20.60 -23.08 22.53
N PRO A 99 20.58 -22.13 21.58
CA PRO A 99 20.31 -20.73 21.89
C PRO A 99 18.89 -20.54 22.43
N PHE A 100 18.78 -19.85 23.57
CA PHE A 100 17.50 -19.46 24.14
C PHE A 100 17.59 -18.11 24.83
N ARG A 101 16.44 -17.45 24.98
CA ARG A 101 16.27 -16.25 25.82
C ARG A 101 15.02 -16.42 26.67
N ILE A 102 15.10 -15.99 27.93
CA ILE A 102 13.95 -15.92 28.84
C ILE A 102 13.67 -14.44 29.13
N VAL A 103 12.44 -14.00 28.88
CA VAL A 103 11.93 -12.66 29.22
C VAL A 103 11.01 -12.81 30.43
N THR A 104 11.43 -12.26 31.56
CA THR A 104 10.80 -12.48 32.88
C THR A 104 9.80 -11.38 33.20
N GLU A 105 8.87 -11.12 32.28
CA GLU A 105 7.87 -10.06 32.33
C GLU A 105 6.49 -10.67 31.98
N PHE A 106 5.40 -9.94 32.26
CA PHE A 106 4.09 -10.30 31.69
C PHE A 106 4.15 -10.24 30.17
N SER A 107 3.25 -10.97 29.50
CA SER A 107 3.25 -11.11 28.04
C SER A 107 3.19 -9.77 27.31
N LEU A 108 2.29 -8.86 27.70
CA LEU A 108 2.16 -7.53 27.09
C LEU A 108 3.47 -6.72 27.06
N PRO A 109 4.12 -6.37 28.18
CA PRO A 109 5.38 -5.62 28.15
C PRO A 109 6.51 -6.39 27.45
N ALA A 110 6.56 -7.71 27.59
CA ALA A 110 7.54 -8.55 26.91
C ALA A 110 7.38 -8.50 25.38
N LEU A 111 6.15 -8.61 24.87
CA LEU A 111 5.85 -8.57 23.44
C LEU A 111 6.09 -7.18 22.84
N VAL A 112 5.75 -6.11 23.57
CA VAL A 112 6.06 -4.72 23.17
C VAL A 112 7.56 -4.54 23.00
N LYS A 113 8.35 -4.99 23.97
CA LYS A 113 9.81 -4.97 23.90
C LYS A 113 10.36 -5.77 22.73
N LEU A 114 9.82 -6.97 22.49
CA LEU A 114 10.23 -7.78 21.33
C LEU A 114 9.87 -7.09 20.01
N LEU A 115 8.70 -6.45 19.90
CA LEU A 115 8.34 -5.68 18.70
C LEU A 115 9.38 -4.58 18.43
N GLU A 116 9.78 -3.80 19.43
CA GLU A 116 10.81 -2.76 19.29
C GLU A 116 12.15 -3.36 18.84
N GLU A 117 12.61 -4.41 19.50
CA GLU A 117 13.89 -5.07 19.16
C GLU A 117 13.89 -5.70 17.76
N GLU A 118 12.76 -6.24 17.30
CA GLU A 118 12.66 -6.88 16.00
C GLU A 118 12.61 -5.87 14.85
N ILE A 119 12.12 -4.64 15.06
CA ILE A 119 12.16 -3.58 14.03
C ILE A 119 13.59 -3.29 13.57
N GLU A 120 14.57 -3.40 14.47
CA GLU A 120 15.97 -3.07 14.20
C GLU A 120 16.77 -4.24 13.60
N LYS A 121 16.18 -5.44 13.53
CA LYS A 121 16.88 -6.64 13.04
C LYS A 121 16.89 -6.74 11.52
N SER A 122 17.96 -7.31 10.99
CA SER A 122 18.06 -7.64 9.56
C SER A 122 17.12 -8.77 9.13
N GLU A 123 16.82 -9.71 10.05
CA GLU A 123 15.96 -10.86 9.80
C GLU A 123 14.89 -10.99 10.90
N PRO A 124 13.90 -10.10 10.92
CA PRO A 124 12.92 -10.05 12.00
C PRO A 124 11.91 -11.20 11.97
N GLY A 125 11.26 -11.42 13.11
CA GLY A 125 10.11 -12.30 13.28
C GLY A 125 10.42 -13.76 13.60
N PHE A 126 9.35 -14.51 13.84
CA PHE A 126 9.34 -15.89 14.31
C PHE A 126 8.60 -16.81 13.33
N ASP A 127 9.03 -18.06 13.27
CA ASP A 127 8.48 -19.11 12.40
C ASP A 127 7.47 -20.01 13.14
N TRP A 128 7.56 -20.06 14.47
CA TRP A 128 6.66 -20.80 15.35
C TRP A 128 6.31 -19.97 16.58
N ILE A 129 5.03 -19.86 16.89
CA ILE A 129 4.52 -19.13 18.05
C ILE A 129 3.54 -20.02 18.81
N TYR A 130 3.76 -20.15 20.12
CA TYR A 130 2.85 -20.85 21.03
C TYR A 130 2.41 -19.92 22.15
N ILE A 131 1.10 -19.84 22.37
CA ILE A 131 0.44 -18.90 23.28
C ILE A 131 -0.36 -19.70 24.32
N ASP A 132 0.13 -19.70 25.55
CA ASP A 132 -0.45 -20.37 26.73
C ASP A 132 -0.32 -19.46 27.97
N GLY A 133 -0.85 -18.24 27.86
CA GLY A 133 -0.61 -17.13 28.81
C GLY A 133 -1.46 -17.14 30.08
N SER A 134 -2.17 -16.04 30.35
CA SER A 134 -2.93 -15.85 31.61
C SER A 134 -4.27 -16.58 31.65
N HIS A 135 -4.72 -17.11 30.50
CA HIS A 135 -6.05 -17.68 30.27
C HIS A 135 -7.22 -16.67 30.39
N GLU A 136 -6.95 -15.37 30.49
CA GLU A 136 -7.98 -14.34 30.39
C GLU A 136 -8.25 -14.00 28.91
N ALA A 137 -9.52 -13.80 28.56
CA ALA A 137 -9.94 -13.60 27.17
C ALA A 137 -9.27 -12.38 26.49
N ASP A 138 -9.19 -11.26 27.18
CA ASP A 138 -8.59 -10.03 26.64
C ASP A 138 -7.07 -10.13 26.53
N ASP A 139 -6.40 -10.69 27.54
CA ASP A 139 -4.97 -10.99 27.49
C ASP A 139 -4.63 -11.95 26.35
N THR A 140 -5.42 -13.03 26.17
CA THR A 140 -5.20 -14.01 25.09
C THR A 140 -5.35 -13.37 23.71
N PHE A 141 -6.32 -12.46 23.54
CA PHE A 141 -6.46 -11.68 22.31
C PHE A 141 -5.24 -10.77 22.08
N LEU A 142 -4.78 -10.06 23.11
CA LEU A 142 -3.62 -9.16 23.04
C LEU A 142 -2.33 -9.91 22.72
N ASP A 143 -2.11 -11.04 23.38
CA ASP A 143 -0.98 -11.94 23.11
C ASP A 143 -1.02 -12.41 21.66
N GLY A 144 -2.20 -12.82 21.19
CA GLY A 144 -2.46 -13.16 19.79
C GLY A 144 -2.10 -12.06 18.82
N GLU A 145 -2.65 -10.85 18.98
CA GLU A 145 -2.42 -9.71 18.08
C GLU A 145 -0.94 -9.27 18.07
N LEU A 146 -0.29 -9.17 19.23
CA LEU A 146 1.10 -8.74 19.31
C LEU A 146 2.06 -9.81 18.78
N ALA A 147 1.82 -11.08 19.08
CA ALA A 147 2.60 -12.17 18.52
C ALA A 147 2.36 -12.36 17.02
N TRP A 148 1.14 -12.11 16.52
CA TRP A 148 0.82 -12.13 15.10
C TRP A 148 1.65 -11.14 14.29
N ARG A 149 1.97 -9.98 14.87
CA ARG A 149 2.85 -8.98 14.25
C ARG A 149 4.28 -9.46 14.15
N LEU A 150 4.73 -10.26 15.11
CA LEU A 150 6.03 -10.91 15.15
C LEU A 150 6.10 -12.18 14.27
N ALA A 151 4.97 -12.71 13.81
CA ALA A 151 4.90 -13.91 12.99
C ALA A 151 5.27 -13.64 11.51
N ARG A 152 6.19 -14.41 10.96
CA ARG A 152 6.56 -14.40 9.54
C ARG A 152 5.43 -14.94 8.66
N ASP A 153 5.49 -14.65 7.36
CA ASP A 153 4.63 -15.33 6.39
C ASP A 153 4.89 -16.84 6.41
N GLY A 154 3.84 -17.64 6.47
CA GLY A 154 3.91 -19.10 6.64
C GLY A 154 4.16 -19.59 8.07
N ALA A 155 4.33 -18.71 9.06
CA ALA A 155 4.55 -19.12 10.45
C ALA A 155 3.37 -19.93 11.02
N ILE A 156 3.68 -20.84 11.95
CA ILE A 156 2.69 -21.60 12.72
C ILE A 156 2.40 -20.88 14.03
N ILE A 157 1.14 -20.61 14.29
CA ILE A 157 0.66 -19.99 15.54
C ILE A 157 -0.29 -20.98 16.22
N ILE A 158 -0.06 -21.23 17.51
CA ILE A 158 -0.85 -22.15 18.32
C ILE A 158 -1.39 -21.40 19.53
N PHE A 159 -2.71 -21.32 19.64
CA PHE A 159 -3.39 -20.90 20.86
C PHE A 159 -3.79 -22.13 21.65
N ASP A 160 -3.39 -22.19 22.91
CA ASP A 160 -3.87 -23.22 23.82
C ASP A 160 -5.25 -22.89 24.39
N ASP A 161 -5.85 -23.85 25.10
CA ASP A 161 -7.00 -23.63 25.98
C ASP A 161 -8.29 -23.14 25.28
N TYR A 162 -8.47 -23.49 24.00
CA TYR A 162 -9.70 -23.13 23.26
C TYR A 162 -10.96 -23.83 23.83
N HIS A 163 -10.80 -25.04 24.35
CA HIS A 163 -11.83 -25.80 25.06
C HIS A 163 -11.44 -26.04 26.52
N TRP A 164 -10.92 -25.01 27.19
CA TRP A 164 -10.47 -25.12 28.58
C TRP A 164 -11.60 -25.54 29.52
N ASP A 165 -11.46 -26.69 30.16
CA ASP A 165 -12.52 -27.31 30.96
C ASP A 165 -12.65 -26.72 32.38
N LYS A 166 -11.85 -25.69 32.71
CA LYS A 166 -11.84 -25.04 34.02
C LYS A 166 -12.81 -23.87 34.13
N GLU A 167 -13.31 -23.38 33.01
CA GLU A 167 -14.31 -22.32 32.95
C GLU A 167 -15.34 -22.62 31.83
N PRO A 168 -16.63 -22.24 31.97
CA PRO A 168 -17.58 -22.40 30.88
C PRO A 168 -17.19 -21.57 29.64
N GLU A 169 -17.22 -22.18 28.45
CA GLU A 169 -16.85 -21.53 27.18
C GLU A 169 -17.62 -20.23 26.86
N ASN A 170 -18.82 -20.06 27.41
CA ASN A 170 -19.63 -18.86 27.21
C ASN A 170 -19.33 -17.72 28.20
N ASN A 171 -18.37 -17.92 29.11
CA ASN A 171 -17.93 -16.89 30.04
C ASN A 171 -17.16 -15.78 29.31
N ILE A 172 -17.22 -14.56 29.82
CA ILE A 172 -16.48 -13.40 29.30
C ILE A 172 -14.96 -13.53 29.50
N HIS A 173 -14.52 -14.27 30.50
CA HIS A 173 -13.11 -14.48 30.83
C HIS A 173 -12.46 -15.62 30.03
N HIS A 174 -13.27 -16.52 29.46
CA HIS A 174 -12.76 -17.74 28.84
C HIS A 174 -11.86 -17.44 27.61
N PRO A 175 -10.67 -18.07 27.46
CA PRO A 175 -9.71 -17.81 26.39
C PRO A 175 -10.31 -17.84 24.99
N LYS A 176 -11.22 -18.81 24.75
CA LYS A 176 -12.03 -18.94 23.52
C LYS A 176 -12.57 -17.61 23.00
N ARG A 177 -13.09 -16.73 23.86
CA ARG A 177 -13.64 -15.44 23.44
C ARG A 177 -12.57 -14.52 22.83
N GLY A 178 -11.37 -14.52 23.41
CA GLY A 178 -10.21 -13.80 22.87
C GLY A 178 -9.76 -14.37 21.54
N ILE A 179 -9.65 -15.71 21.48
CA ILE A 179 -9.25 -16.44 20.27
C ILE A 179 -10.26 -16.19 19.13
N ASP A 180 -11.57 -16.26 19.41
CA ASP A 180 -12.62 -15.98 18.42
C ASP A 180 -12.57 -14.53 17.92
N GLY A 181 -12.29 -13.57 18.81
CA GLY A 181 -12.07 -12.17 18.44
C GLY A 181 -10.87 -12.00 17.50
N PHE A 182 -9.77 -12.71 17.79
CA PHE A 182 -8.57 -12.73 16.95
C PHE A 182 -8.86 -13.35 15.57
N LEU A 183 -9.50 -14.51 15.54
CA LEU A 183 -9.89 -15.20 14.30
C LEU A 183 -10.81 -14.32 13.43
N GLY A 184 -11.79 -13.65 14.05
CA GLY A 184 -12.68 -12.72 13.37
C GLY A 184 -11.93 -11.52 12.76
N LEU A 185 -10.96 -10.95 13.48
CA LEU A 185 -10.15 -9.81 13.00
C LEU A 185 -9.24 -10.21 11.83
N HIS A 186 -8.63 -11.39 11.88
CA HIS A 186 -7.67 -11.88 10.88
C HIS A 186 -8.25 -12.81 9.83
N ASN A 187 -9.57 -12.86 9.70
CA ASN A 187 -10.24 -13.71 8.73
C ASN A 187 -9.69 -13.47 7.30
N GLY A 188 -9.31 -14.55 6.62
CA GLY A 188 -8.67 -14.51 5.30
C GLY A 188 -7.16 -14.27 5.30
N GLN A 189 -6.51 -14.22 6.47
CA GLN A 189 -5.05 -14.07 6.63
C GLN A 189 -4.34 -15.31 7.18
N TYR A 190 -5.06 -16.45 7.28
CA TYR A 190 -4.52 -17.72 7.76
C TYR A 190 -5.20 -18.93 7.11
N ASP A 191 -4.48 -20.05 7.08
CA ASP A 191 -5.05 -21.39 6.94
C ASP A 191 -5.33 -21.96 8.34
N HIS A 192 -6.54 -22.47 8.57
CA HIS A 192 -6.93 -23.09 9.83
C HIS A 192 -6.56 -24.58 9.80
N LEU A 193 -5.63 -25.00 10.66
CA LEU A 193 -5.07 -26.36 10.65
C LEU A 193 -5.66 -27.28 11.74
N SER A 194 -6.32 -26.72 12.75
CA SER A 194 -7.05 -27.49 13.76
C SER A 194 -8.50 -27.76 13.37
N HIS A 195 -9.08 -28.81 13.94
CA HIS A 195 -10.51 -29.10 13.88
C HIS A 195 -11.29 -28.30 14.94
N ALA A 196 -12.61 -28.22 14.77
CA ALA A 196 -13.49 -27.44 15.64
C ALA A 196 -13.56 -27.97 17.08
N ASP A 197 -13.30 -29.26 17.30
CA ASP A 197 -13.33 -29.92 18.62
C ASP A 197 -11.91 -30.05 19.25
N ASP A 198 -10.89 -29.55 18.57
CA ASP A 198 -9.51 -29.63 19.06
C ASP A 198 -9.28 -28.62 20.19
N TYR A 199 -8.65 -29.07 21.27
CA TYR A 199 -8.30 -28.22 22.41
C TYR A 199 -7.43 -27.00 22.06
N GLN A 200 -6.60 -27.14 21.02
CA GLN A 200 -5.71 -26.09 20.51
C GLN A 200 -6.19 -25.58 19.15
N VAL A 201 -6.21 -24.26 18.98
CA VAL A 201 -6.36 -23.62 17.67
C VAL A 201 -4.99 -23.47 17.03
N VAL A 202 -4.83 -24.05 15.84
CA VAL A 202 -3.56 -24.05 15.10
C VAL A 202 -3.78 -23.35 13.77
N LEU A 203 -2.98 -22.31 13.52
CA LEU A 203 -3.06 -21.47 12.34
C LEU A 203 -1.73 -21.48 11.60
N LYS A 204 -1.79 -21.44 10.26
CA LYS A 204 -0.65 -21.05 9.42
C LYS A 204 -0.91 -19.69 8.83
N LYS A 205 -0.05 -18.72 9.09
CA LYS A 205 -0.17 -17.36 8.55
C LYS A 205 0.01 -17.35 7.03
N THR A 206 -0.82 -16.58 6.32
CA THR A 206 -0.77 -16.45 4.85
C THR A 206 -0.60 -15.01 4.37
N CYS A 207 -0.26 -14.10 5.29
CA CYS A 207 0.00 -12.70 4.99
C CYS A 207 1.40 -12.28 5.44
N PRO A 208 2.00 -11.26 4.78
CA PRO A 208 3.28 -10.71 5.19
C PRO A 208 3.28 -10.20 6.65
N MET A 209 4.44 -10.29 7.29
CA MET A 209 4.65 -9.77 8.64
C MET A 209 4.43 -8.25 8.72
N ARG A 210 3.83 -7.76 9.82
CA ARG A 210 3.50 -6.34 10.02
C ARG A 210 3.79 -5.90 11.46
N ILE A 211 5.00 -5.40 11.71
CA ILE A 211 5.45 -5.03 13.07
C ILE A 211 5.05 -3.59 13.50
N GLY A 212 4.64 -2.72 12.56
CA GLY A 212 4.49 -1.27 12.82
C GLY A 212 3.34 -0.87 13.76
N PHE A 213 3.70 -0.37 14.96
CA PHE A 213 2.94 0.59 15.77
C PHE A 213 3.81 1.58 16.56
N LEU A 214 5.11 1.30 16.76
CA LEU A 214 5.89 1.91 17.85
C LEU A 214 7.06 2.82 17.43
N VAL A 215 7.21 3.21 16.15
CA VAL A 215 8.35 4.05 15.74
C VAL A 215 7.92 5.50 15.51
N PRO A 216 8.34 6.45 16.37
CA PRO A 216 8.35 7.86 16.03
C PRO A 216 9.52 8.07 15.06
N GLU A 217 9.24 7.96 13.75
CA GLU A 217 10.16 8.28 12.65
C GLU A 217 11.49 7.48 12.59
N LYS A 218 11.67 6.78 11.45
CA LYS A 218 12.91 6.18 10.90
C LYS A 218 12.97 4.66 10.89
N SER A 219 12.16 4.07 10.01
CA SER A 219 12.54 2.90 9.23
C SER A 219 11.42 2.62 8.24
N GLY A 220 11.74 2.53 6.95
CA GLY A 220 10.77 2.28 5.90
C GLY A 220 9.95 1.01 6.14
N GLY A 221 8.72 1.01 5.62
CA GLY A 221 7.90 -0.19 5.55
C GLY A 221 6.73 -0.27 6.52
N ILE A 222 6.12 0.85 6.92
CA ILE A 222 4.72 0.81 7.37
C ILE A 222 3.88 0.77 6.10
N ASP A 223 3.36 -0.41 5.72
CA ASP A 223 2.36 -0.52 4.64
C ASP A 223 1.02 0.05 5.15
N SER A 224 0.94 1.38 5.24
CA SER A 224 -0.31 2.10 5.55
C SER A 224 -1.27 2.15 4.35
N GLY A 225 -0.85 1.59 3.21
CA GLY A 225 -1.53 1.68 1.93
C GLY A 225 -1.31 3.02 1.24
N ILE A 226 -1.65 3.08 -0.05
CA ILE A 226 -1.54 4.30 -0.87
C ILE A 226 -2.94 4.91 -1.03
N ASN A 227 -3.06 6.21 -0.79
CA ASN A 227 -4.27 6.98 -1.12
C ASN A 227 -4.09 7.65 -2.48
N VAL A 228 -4.98 7.34 -3.41
CA VAL A 228 -4.97 7.88 -4.78
C VAL A 228 -6.25 8.67 -5.02
N ALA A 229 -6.15 9.85 -5.63
CA ALA A 229 -7.31 10.65 -6.00
C ALA A 229 -7.35 11.01 -7.48
N LEU A 230 -8.53 10.93 -8.07
CA LEU A 230 -8.87 11.46 -9.39
C LEU A 230 -10.07 12.41 -9.23
N ALA A 231 -10.18 13.39 -10.12
CA ALA A 231 -11.37 14.24 -10.25
C ALA A 231 -11.83 14.25 -11.69
N ILE A 232 -13.01 13.69 -11.97
CA ILE A 232 -13.50 13.43 -13.33
C ILE A 232 -14.99 13.66 -13.48
N ASN A 233 -15.41 13.82 -14.73
CA ASN A 233 -16.79 13.70 -15.19
C ASN A 233 -16.91 12.54 -16.20
N SER A 234 -18.11 12.29 -16.75
CA SER A 234 -18.36 11.16 -17.65
C SER A 234 -17.52 11.11 -18.92
N SER A 235 -17.06 12.27 -19.43
CA SER A 235 -16.20 12.27 -20.63
C SER A 235 -14.81 11.69 -20.39
N TYR A 236 -14.41 11.55 -19.12
CA TYR A 236 -13.14 10.96 -18.70
C TYR A 236 -13.29 9.59 -18.02
N SER A 237 -14.47 8.94 -18.07
CA SER A 237 -14.67 7.59 -17.50
C SER A 237 -13.73 6.54 -18.11
N ILE A 238 -13.58 6.55 -19.45
CA ILE A 238 -12.72 5.61 -20.19
C ILE A 238 -11.23 5.78 -19.80
N PRO A 239 -10.62 6.98 -19.92
CA PRO A 239 -9.22 7.14 -19.55
C PRO A 239 -9.00 6.90 -18.05
N ALA A 240 -9.92 7.30 -17.17
CA ALA A 240 -9.83 6.99 -15.74
C ALA A 240 -9.77 5.48 -15.46
N ALA A 241 -10.58 4.68 -16.16
CA ALA A 241 -10.54 3.23 -16.03
C ALA A 241 -9.20 2.63 -16.52
N VAL A 242 -8.58 3.21 -17.55
CA VAL A 242 -7.24 2.80 -18.01
C VAL A 242 -6.18 3.17 -16.97
N ALA A 243 -6.19 4.40 -16.47
CA ALA A 243 -5.27 4.88 -15.45
C ALA A 243 -5.32 3.99 -14.19
N LEU A 244 -6.52 3.82 -13.63
CA LEU A 244 -6.74 3.03 -12.41
C LEU A 244 -6.42 1.54 -12.60
N ARG A 245 -6.78 0.95 -13.74
CA ARG A 245 -6.42 -0.44 -14.01
C ARG A 245 -4.91 -0.63 -14.10
N SER A 246 -4.22 0.23 -14.86
CA SER A 246 -2.76 0.15 -14.98
C SER A 246 -2.08 0.34 -13.63
N LEU A 247 -2.59 1.23 -12.78
CA LEU A 247 -2.12 1.44 -11.42
C LEU A 247 -2.25 0.16 -10.57
N LEU A 248 -3.44 -0.45 -10.54
CA LEU A 248 -3.71 -1.63 -9.72
C LEU A 248 -3.02 -2.91 -10.23
N GLU A 249 -2.66 -2.96 -11.51
CA GLU A 249 -1.86 -4.07 -12.06
C GLU A 249 -0.37 -3.96 -11.69
N GLN A 250 0.14 -2.74 -11.46
CA GLN A 250 1.55 -2.50 -11.12
C GLN A 250 1.80 -2.32 -9.63
N THR A 251 0.78 -1.98 -8.85
CA THR A 251 0.92 -1.61 -7.44
C THR A 251 0.19 -2.62 -6.54
N PRO A 252 0.86 -3.70 -6.08
CA PRO A 252 0.28 -4.61 -5.10
C PRO A 252 0.10 -3.91 -3.73
N GLY A 253 -0.57 -4.56 -2.78
CA GLY A 253 -0.80 -4.02 -1.44
C GLY A 253 -1.95 -3.02 -1.35
N ARG A 254 -2.18 -2.49 -0.15
CA ARG A 254 -3.39 -1.71 0.14
C ARG A 254 -3.44 -0.42 -0.70
N VAL A 255 -4.52 -0.21 -1.45
CA VAL A 255 -4.76 1.02 -2.22
C VAL A 255 -6.18 1.52 -1.96
N THR A 256 -6.31 2.79 -1.57
CA THR A 256 -7.60 3.47 -1.48
C THR A 256 -7.74 4.46 -2.63
N ILE A 257 -8.73 4.27 -3.48
CA ILE A 257 -9.02 5.13 -4.63
C ILE A 257 -10.20 6.02 -4.29
N TYR A 258 -9.98 7.33 -4.38
CA TYR A 258 -11.00 8.37 -4.29
C TYR A 258 -11.27 8.95 -5.67
N ILE A 259 -12.54 8.93 -6.09
CA ILE A 259 -12.99 9.64 -7.29
C ILE A 259 -13.91 10.77 -6.87
N VAL A 260 -13.47 12.01 -7.04
CA VAL A 260 -14.33 13.18 -6.89
C VAL A 260 -15.20 13.28 -8.14
N ASN A 261 -16.50 13.06 -7.93
CA ASN A 261 -17.50 12.84 -8.96
C ASN A 261 -18.11 14.16 -9.46
N TYR A 262 -17.68 14.65 -10.62
CA TYR A 262 -18.29 15.83 -11.27
C TYR A 262 -19.34 15.42 -12.31
N GLY A 263 -20.34 14.64 -11.89
CA GLY A 263 -21.51 14.28 -12.71
C GLY A 263 -21.41 12.95 -13.47
N LEU A 264 -20.71 11.95 -12.91
CA LEU A 264 -20.71 10.57 -13.38
C LEU A 264 -22.09 9.94 -13.23
N SER A 265 -22.55 9.28 -14.30
CA SER A 265 -23.73 8.42 -14.23
C SER A 265 -23.45 7.15 -13.44
N GLU A 266 -24.49 6.48 -12.93
CA GLU A 266 -24.32 5.18 -12.28
C GLU A 266 -23.71 4.13 -13.22
N ILE A 267 -24.03 4.20 -14.52
CA ILE A 267 -23.43 3.33 -15.55
C ILE A 267 -21.93 3.57 -15.68
N ASP A 268 -21.49 4.84 -15.61
CA ASP A 268 -20.06 5.18 -15.59
C ASP A 268 -19.37 4.59 -14.37
N LYS A 269 -19.97 4.79 -13.17
CA LYS A 269 -19.43 4.29 -11.91
C LYS A 269 -19.25 2.76 -11.94
N GLU A 270 -20.30 2.04 -12.32
CA GLU A 270 -20.27 0.58 -12.48
C GLU A 270 -19.27 0.12 -13.54
N SER A 271 -19.10 0.89 -14.62
CA SER A 271 -18.18 0.55 -15.70
C SER A 271 -16.72 0.76 -15.30
N ILE A 272 -16.42 1.82 -14.54
CA ILE A 272 -15.11 2.03 -13.94
C ILE A 272 -14.80 0.87 -12.99
N MET A 273 -15.68 0.58 -12.02
CA MET A 273 -15.47 -0.49 -11.03
C MET A 273 -15.30 -1.86 -11.70
N GLY A 274 -16.16 -2.20 -12.67
CA GLY A 274 -16.08 -3.45 -13.42
C GLY A 274 -14.86 -3.56 -14.35
N SER A 275 -14.04 -2.51 -14.48
CA SER A 275 -12.81 -2.51 -15.27
C SER A 275 -11.56 -2.80 -14.45
N LEU A 276 -11.66 -2.79 -13.12
CA LEU A 276 -10.55 -2.97 -12.18
C LEU A 276 -10.36 -4.46 -11.80
N PRO A 277 -9.14 -4.90 -11.44
CA PRO A 277 -8.93 -6.24 -10.89
C PRO A 277 -9.65 -6.41 -9.55
N LEU A 278 -10.25 -7.59 -9.32
CA LEU A 278 -10.86 -7.93 -8.04
C LEU A 278 -9.77 -8.18 -7.00
N ARG A 279 -9.71 -7.31 -5.99
CA ARG A 279 -8.65 -7.26 -4.99
C ARG A 279 -9.23 -6.85 -3.63
N ALA A 280 -9.06 -7.69 -2.61
CA ALA A 280 -9.58 -7.42 -1.27
C ALA A 280 -8.84 -6.27 -0.55
N ASP A 281 -7.63 -5.95 -1.01
CA ASP A 281 -6.78 -4.88 -0.50
C ASP A 281 -7.04 -3.52 -1.18
N VAL A 282 -8.00 -3.45 -2.11
CA VAL A 282 -8.38 -2.20 -2.80
C VAL A 282 -9.71 -1.68 -2.26
N THR A 283 -9.70 -0.44 -1.77
CA THR A 283 -10.92 0.29 -1.40
C THR A 283 -11.23 1.34 -2.45
N PHE A 284 -12.51 1.48 -2.79
CA PHE A 284 -12.96 2.39 -3.84
C PHE A 284 -14.09 3.27 -3.33
N MET A 285 -13.96 4.59 -3.48
CA MET A 285 -14.91 5.57 -2.97
C MET A 285 -15.22 6.64 -4.02
N PHE A 286 -16.50 6.80 -4.35
CA PHE A 286 -16.98 7.99 -5.06
C PHE A 286 -17.34 9.06 -4.03
N LEU A 287 -16.75 10.23 -4.18
CA LEU A 287 -16.98 11.38 -3.32
C LEU A 287 -17.75 12.44 -4.09
N GLU A 288 -18.72 13.07 -3.42
CA GLU A 288 -19.36 14.26 -3.95
C GLU A 288 -18.38 15.43 -3.99
N PRO A 289 -18.47 16.33 -4.98
CA PRO A 289 -17.61 17.49 -5.07
C PRO A 289 -17.93 18.47 -3.92
N PRO A 290 -17.01 19.40 -3.61
CA PRO A 290 -17.31 20.44 -2.63
C PRO A 290 -18.55 21.23 -3.02
N GLN A 291 -19.35 21.68 -2.04
CA GLN A 291 -20.57 22.45 -2.31
C GLN A 291 -20.32 23.82 -2.96
N THR A 292 -19.13 24.38 -2.74
CA THR A 292 -18.70 25.68 -3.27
C THR A 292 -17.28 25.57 -3.85
N GLY A 293 -16.86 26.59 -4.61
CA GLY A 293 -15.51 26.68 -5.16
C GLY A 293 -15.46 26.62 -6.68
N LEU A 294 -14.26 26.86 -7.22
CA LEU A 294 -14.06 27.11 -8.65
C LEU A 294 -14.49 25.96 -9.56
N ALA A 295 -14.40 24.71 -9.10
CA ALA A 295 -14.81 23.57 -9.90
C ALA A 295 -16.33 23.56 -10.17
N ILE A 296 -17.12 24.01 -9.20
CA ILE A 296 -18.57 24.20 -9.35
C ILE A 296 -18.87 25.44 -10.20
N GLU A 297 -18.14 26.54 -9.96
CA GLU A 297 -18.38 27.83 -10.63
C GLU A 297 -17.90 27.87 -12.09
N LYS A 298 -16.81 27.16 -12.43
CA LYS A 298 -16.05 27.28 -13.69
C LYS A 298 -15.75 25.93 -14.37
N GLY A 299 -16.14 24.81 -13.76
CA GLY A 299 -16.03 23.47 -14.34
C GLY A 299 -14.87 22.63 -13.79
N VAL A 300 -14.93 21.33 -14.12
CA VAL A 300 -14.09 20.25 -13.55
C VAL A 300 -12.57 20.48 -13.63
N THR A 301 -12.08 21.29 -14.57
CA THR A 301 -10.66 21.66 -14.66
C THR A 301 -10.13 22.25 -13.35
N TRP A 302 -10.97 22.92 -12.56
CA TRP A 302 -10.56 23.52 -11.28
C TRP A 302 -10.66 22.57 -10.08
N ALA A 303 -11.02 21.29 -10.30
CA ALA A 303 -11.27 20.34 -9.22
C ALA A 303 -10.07 20.13 -8.29
N LYS A 304 -8.84 20.22 -8.81
CA LYS A 304 -7.60 20.04 -8.05
C LYS A 304 -7.51 20.97 -6.84
N LEU A 305 -8.00 22.20 -6.97
CA LEU A 305 -7.98 23.19 -5.88
C LEU A 305 -8.93 22.83 -4.75
N GLY A 306 -9.98 22.04 -5.02
CA GLY A 306 -11.01 21.65 -4.03
C GLY A 306 -10.76 20.31 -3.34
N LEU A 307 -9.74 19.54 -3.74
CA LEU A 307 -9.49 18.17 -3.24
C LEU A 307 -9.37 18.11 -1.71
N HIS A 308 -8.71 19.10 -1.11
CA HIS A 308 -8.48 19.18 0.33
C HIS A 308 -9.76 19.28 1.18
N GLN A 309 -10.88 19.69 0.56
CA GLN A 309 -12.18 19.88 1.24
C GLN A 309 -12.98 18.58 1.35
N VAL A 310 -12.75 17.62 0.44
CA VAL A 310 -13.58 16.40 0.33
C VAL A 310 -12.81 15.13 0.65
N LEU A 311 -11.49 15.11 0.44
CA LEU A 311 -10.69 13.92 0.71
C LEU A 311 -10.50 13.73 2.23
N PRO A 312 -10.88 12.58 2.81
CA PRO A 312 -10.82 12.33 4.25
C PRO A 312 -9.44 11.84 4.72
N VAL A 313 -8.37 12.29 4.06
CA VAL A 313 -6.99 11.86 4.31
C VAL A 313 -6.05 13.05 4.44
N GLU A 314 -4.89 12.83 5.05
CA GLU A 314 -3.85 13.85 5.22
C GLU A 314 -2.83 13.83 4.10
N ARG A 315 -2.68 12.72 3.38
CA ARG A 315 -1.77 12.57 2.25
C ARG A 315 -2.48 11.88 1.10
N VAL A 316 -2.25 12.35 -0.12
CA VAL A 316 -2.84 11.76 -1.33
C VAL A 316 -1.89 11.89 -2.52
N LEU A 317 -1.88 10.88 -3.39
CA LEU A 317 -1.32 10.98 -4.73
C LEU A 317 -2.46 11.30 -5.71
N TYR A 318 -2.56 12.57 -6.10
CA TYR A 318 -3.47 12.98 -7.15
C TYR A 318 -2.89 12.62 -8.52
N LEU A 319 -3.74 12.07 -9.39
CA LEU A 319 -3.42 11.67 -10.75
C LEU A 319 -4.50 12.21 -11.70
N ASP A 320 -4.09 12.82 -12.80
CA ASP A 320 -4.99 13.08 -13.92
C ASP A 320 -5.46 11.74 -14.53
N ALA A 321 -6.64 11.74 -15.15
CA ALA A 321 -7.23 10.53 -15.72
C ALA A 321 -6.56 10.06 -17.02
N ASP A 322 -5.78 10.91 -17.69
CA ASP A 322 -5.11 10.68 -18.97
C ASP A 322 -3.65 10.21 -18.81
N ILE A 323 -3.42 9.35 -17.83
CA ILE A 323 -2.13 8.72 -17.58
C ILE A 323 -2.15 7.22 -17.86
N LEU A 324 -0.95 6.63 -17.92
CA LEU A 324 -0.71 5.19 -17.92
C LEU A 324 0.42 4.88 -16.92
N VAL A 325 0.09 4.09 -15.90
CA VAL A 325 1.05 3.65 -14.88
C VAL A 325 1.76 2.38 -15.35
N ARG A 326 3.10 2.40 -15.34
CA ARG A 326 3.97 1.35 -15.84
C ARG A 326 4.87 0.74 -14.77
N SER A 327 4.88 1.29 -13.56
CA SER A 327 5.70 0.82 -12.44
C SER A 327 4.98 1.05 -11.11
N GLU A 328 5.41 0.32 -10.07
CA GLU A 328 4.85 0.41 -8.73
C GLU A 328 4.98 1.83 -8.13
N LEU A 329 3.91 2.32 -7.49
CA LEU A 329 3.84 3.70 -6.99
C LEU A 329 4.30 3.89 -5.53
N ARG A 330 4.73 2.83 -4.82
CA ARG A 330 5.12 2.94 -3.41
C ARG A 330 6.33 3.85 -3.18
N SER A 331 7.33 3.80 -4.06
CA SER A 331 8.50 4.69 -3.96
C SER A 331 8.11 6.15 -4.15
N LEU A 332 7.22 6.45 -5.10
CA LEU A 332 6.64 7.78 -5.25
C LEU A 332 5.87 8.21 -3.99
N TRP A 333 4.96 7.36 -3.50
CA TRP A 333 4.15 7.63 -2.30
C TRP A 333 5.02 7.95 -1.06
N ASN A 334 6.09 7.20 -0.87
CA ASN A 334 7.01 7.30 0.26
C ASN A 334 8.05 8.43 0.12
N THR A 335 7.98 9.24 -0.96
CA THR A 335 8.89 10.37 -1.12
C THR A 335 8.69 11.37 0.03
N ASP A 336 9.74 11.62 0.81
CA ASP A 336 9.71 12.71 1.80
C ASP A 336 9.52 14.04 1.05
N LEU A 337 8.55 14.85 1.47
CA LEU A 337 8.29 16.16 0.89
C LEU A 337 9.19 17.24 1.50
N GLU A 338 10.07 16.91 2.44
CA GLU A 338 11.03 17.83 3.07
C GLU A 338 10.35 19.09 3.63
N GLY A 339 9.19 18.89 4.26
CA GLY A 339 8.41 19.99 4.82
C GLY A 339 7.52 20.73 3.81
N ARG A 340 7.55 20.42 2.52
CA ARG A 340 6.71 21.04 1.48
C ARG A 340 5.27 20.54 1.47
N SER A 341 4.35 21.34 0.94
CA SER A 341 2.94 20.94 0.80
C SER A 341 2.68 19.95 -0.34
N ILE A 342 3.46 20.04 -1.43
CA ILE A 342 3.29 19.14 -2.58
C ILE A 342 4.63 18.66 -3.16
N GLY A 343 4.60 17.50 -3.81
CA GLY A 343 5.63 17.01 -4.72
C GLY A 343 5.05 16.95 -6.13
N ALA A 344 5.75 17.49 -7.12
CA ALA A 344 5.31 17.54 -8.51
C ALA A 344 6.49 17.38 -9.47
N VAL A 345 6.21 17.12 -10.74
CA VAL A 345 7.24 16.98 -11.78
C VAL A 345 7.29 18.27 -12.60
N VAL A 346 8.50 18.71 -12.97
CA VAL A 346 8.69 19.88 -13.85
C VAL A 346 7.90 19.69 -15.16
N ASP A 347 7.27 20.75 -15.65
CA ASP A 347 6.58 20.73 -16.93
C ASP A 347 7.60 20.68 -18.09
N VAL A 348 7.51 19.68 -18.95
CA VAL A 348 8.49 19.51 -20.06
C VAL A 348 8.26 20.53 -21.18
N GLY A 349 7.01 20.94 -21.38
CA GLY A 349 6.64 21.95 -22.38
C GLY A 349 7.13 23.35 -21.98
N HIS A 350 6.98 23.66 -20.69
CA HIS A 350 7.26 24.97 -20.09
C HIS A 350 8.06 24.88 -18.78
N PRO A 351 9.33 24.41 -18.79
CA PRO A 351 10.07 24.12 -17.54
C PRO A 351 10.28 25.32 -16.62
N MET A 352 10.32 26.51 -17.22
CA MET A 352 10.51 27.80 -16.54
C MET A 352 9.28 28.71 -16.64
N GLY A 353 8.10 28.14 -16.92
CA GLY A 353 6.87 28.87 -17.20
C GLY A 353 6.72 29.24 -18.69
N HIS A 354 5.57 29.82 -19.04
CA HIS A 354 5.24 30.31 -20.38
C HIS A 354 5.17 31.84 -20.43
N SER A 355 4.91 32.39 -21.62
CA SER A 355 5.03 33.82 -21.93
C SER A 355 4.20 34.77 -21.07
N THR A 356 3.13 34.29 -20.43
CA THR A 356 2.27 35.11 -19.55
C THR A 356 2.59 34.92 -18.06
N THR A 357 3.53 34.04 -17.73
CA THR A 357 3.97 33.79 -16.35
C THR A 357 5.36 34.36 -16.10
N LYS A 358 5.67 34.64 -14.83
CA LYS A 358 7.03 34.98 -14.41
C LYS A 358 7.95 33.78 -14.67
N ARG A 359 9.14 34.02 -15.24
CA ARG A 359 10.12 32.97 -15.51
C ARG A 359 10.66 32.36 -14.21
N GLN A 360 10.23 31.14 -13.89
CA GLN A 360 10.59 30.40 -12.67
C GLN A 360 10.27 28.92 -12.85
N PRO A 361 10.87 28.01 -12.05
CA PRO A 361 10.54 26.58 -12.13
C PRO A 361 9.04 26.35 -12.08
N TYR A 362 8.53 25.59 -13.04
CA TYR A 362 7.10 25.43 -13.26
C TYR A 362 6.79 23.94 -13.44
N PHE A 363 5.83 23.44 -12.67
CA PHE A 363 5.47 22.02 -12.62
C PHE A 363 4.20 21.72 -13.41
N ASN A 364 4.10 20.48 -13.87
CA ASN A 364 2.89 19.93 -14.44
C ASN A 364 1.94 19.46 -13.34
N ALA A 365 0.65 19.82 -13.44
CA ALA A 365 -0.35 19.55 -12.40
C ALA A 365 -1.04 18.19 -12.51
N GLY A 366 -0.60 17.29 -13.40
CA GLY A 366 -1.25 16.00 -13.63
C GLY A 366 -0.80 14.86 -12.70
N VAL A 367 0.30 15.05 -11.96
CA VAL A 367 0.76 14.11 -10.94
C VAL A 367 1.22 14.93 -9.74
N LEU A 368 0.49 14.87 -8.63
CA LEU A 368 0.77 15.64 -7.43
C LEU A 368 0.74 14.74 -6.19
N LEU A 369 1.86 14.66 -5.48
CA LEU A 369 1.91 14.07 -4.14
C LEU A 369 1.63 15.17 -3.12
N MET A 370 0.48 15.12 -2.46
CA MET A 370 -0.01 16.24 -1.64
C MET A 370 -0.04 15.88 -0.16
N ASP A 371 0.52 16.76 0.67
CA ASP A 371 0.25 16.84 2.10
C ASP A 371 -1.00 17.72 2.29
N LEU A 372 -2.17 17.10 2.31
CA LEU A 372 -3.45 17.77 2.49
C LEU A 372 -3.59 18.42 3.85
N ALA A 373 -2.90 17.94 4.90
CA ALA A 373 -2.90 18.61 6.19
C ALA A 373 -2.30 20.01 6.06
N LYS A 374 -1.18 20.16 5.33
CA LYS A 374 -0.60 21.48 5.03
C LYS A 374 -1.39 22.30 4.02
N VAL A 375 -1.89 21.67 2.96
CA VAL A 375 -2.71 22.39 1.96
C VAL A 375 -3.93 23.05 2.61
N ARG A 376 -4.58 22.37 3.58
CA ARG A 376 -5.71 22.94 4.34
C ARG A 376 -5.36 24.21 5.11
N LEU A 377 -4.11 24.40 5.54
CA LEU A 377 -3.67 25.63 6.23
C LEU A 377 -3.68 26.86 5.32
N SER A 378 -3.64 26.67 4.00
CA SER A 378 -3.62 27.75 3.00
C SER A 378 -4.81 27.66 2.03
N ALA A 379 -5.88 26.98 2.41
CA ALA A 379 -7.06 26.71 1.59
C ALA A 379 -7.71 27.98 1.01
N ASP A 380 -7.92 28.99 1.85
CA ASP A 380 -8.54 30.26 1.42
C ASP A 380 -7.67 30.99 0.40
N ALA A 381 -6.36 31.06 0.66
CA ALA A 381 -5.39 31.67 -0.25
C ALA A 381 -5.32 30.93 -1.60
N LEU A 382 -5.43 29.59 -1.59
CA LEU A 382 -5.48 28.77 -2.80
C LEU A 382 -6.73 29.08 -3.65
N GLN A 383 -7.90 29.21 -3.00
CA GLN A 383 -9.14 29.60 -3.68
C GLN A 383 -9.05 31.01 -4.27
N ASP A 384 -8.49 31.97 -3.53
CA ASP A 384 -8.30 33.36 -3.98
C ASP A 384 -7.32 33.46 -5.15
N ILE A 385 -6.24 32.68 -5.14
CA ILE A 385 -5.34 32.57 -6.29
C ILE A 385 -6.09 31.97 -7.49
N GLY A 386 -6.82 30.87 -7.29
CA GLY A 386 -7.60 30.27 -8.38
C GLY A 386 -8.54 31.27 -9.06
N ARG A 387 -9.24 32.11 -8.27
CA ARG A 387 -10.14 33.15 -8.80
C ARG A 387 -9.43 34.22 -9.63
N ARG A 388 -8.19 34.56 -9.28
CA ARG A 388 -7.37 35.52 -10.06
C ARG A 388 -6.87 34.95 -11.38
N TYR A 389 -6.68 33.62 -11.45
CA TYR A 389 -6.08 32.94 -12.60
C TYR A 389 -7.12 32.31 -13.55
N VAL A 390 -8.42 32.62 -13.40
CA VAL A 390 -9.50 32.02 -14.21
C VAL A 390 -9.30 32.17 -15.72
N ASN A 391 -8.69 33.27 -16.15
CA ASN A 391 -8.48 33.62 -17.56
C ASN A 391 -7.05 33.32 -18.05
N GLU A 392 -6.20 32.72 -17.22
CA GLU A 392 -4.84 32.35 -17.61
C GLU A 392 -4.83 31.09 -18.50
N ARG A 393 -3.74 30.94 -19.25
CA ARG A 393 -3.61 29.97 -20.34
C ARG A 393 -3.83 28.52 -19.88
N TYR A 394 -3.23 28.13 -18.76
CA TYR A 394 -3.30 26.77 -18.21
C TYR A 394 -4.08 26.70 -16.89
N LYS A 395 -4.89 27.72 -16.59
CA LYS A 395 -5.95 27.70 -15.56
C LYS A 395 -5.47 27.19 -14.19
N ASP A 396 -5.91 26.00 -13.79
CA ASP A 396 -5.62 25.38 -12.50
C ASP A 396 -4.11 25.14 -12.32
N GLN A 397 -3.40 24.77 -13.39
CA GLN A 397 -1.96 24.59 -13.33
C GLN A 397 -1.22 25.91 -13.04
N ASP A 398 -1.67 27.02 -13.63
CA ASP A 398 -1.08 28.34 -13.37
C ASP A 398 -1.37 28.80 -11.94
N ALA A 399 -2.60 28.60 -11.47
CA ALA A 399 -2.98 28.89 -10.08
C ALA A 399 -2.16 28.06 -9.07
N LEU A 400 -2.00 26.76 -9.31
CA LEU A 400 -1.21 25.88 -8.45
C LEU A 400 0.27 26.27 -8.45
N ASN A 401 0.85 26.57 -9.61
CA ASN A 401 2.23 27.04 -9.70
C ASN A 401 2.44 28.39 -8.99
N ALA A 402 1.45 29.29 -9.07
CA ALA A 402 1.51 30.58 -8.38
C ALA A 402 1.39 30.42 -6.85
N HIS A 403 0.51 29.54 -6.37
CA HIS A 403 0.30 29.30 -4.94
C HIS A 403 1.47 28.55 -4.30
N PHE A 404 1.93 27.47 -4.94
CA PHE A 404 2.97 26.58 -4.41
C PHE A 404 4.37 26.94 -4.89
N GLN A 405 4.60 28.12 -5.49
CA GLN A 405 5.87 28.50 -6.11
C GLN A 405 7.11 28.19 -5.25
N ASN A 406 7.03 28.48 -3.94
CA ASN A 406 8.13 28.25 -2.99
C ASN A 406 7.82 27.09 -2.01
N ASP A 407 6.82 26.27 -2.32
CA ASP A 407 6.27 25.24 -1.43
C ASP A 407 5.95 23.93 -2.17
N TRP A 408 6.87 23.53 -3.07
CA TRP A 408 6.82 22.25 -3.75
C TRP A 408 8.19 21.59 -3.82
N MET A 409 8.20 20.25 -3.85
CA MET A 409 9.37 19.42 -4.09
C MET A 409 9.37 18.88 -5.51
N THR A 410 10.52 18.99 -6.20
CA THR A 410 10.66 18.44 -7.55
C THR A 410 10.83 16.93 -7.51
N LEU A 411 9.99 16.23 -8.26
CA LEU A 411 10.03 14.79 -8.49
C LEU A 411 10.72 14.46 -9.81
N ASN A 412 11.27 13.24 -9.91
CA ASN A 412 11.92 12.74 -11.12
C ASN A 412 10.96 12.71 -12.32
N LEU A 413 11.47 12.99 -13.54
CA LEU A 413 10.64 13.08 -14.75
C LEU A 413 9.93 11.76 -15.09
N THR A 414 10.46 10.62 -14.63
CA THR A 414 9.82 9.30 -14.81
C THR A 414 8.41 9.21 -14.21
N TRP A 415 8.12 10.01 -13.18
CA TRP A 415 6.82 10.02 -12.49
C TRP A 415 5.75 10.83 -13.21
N ASN A 416 6.09 11.56 -14.28
CA ASN A 416 5.14 12.29 -15.12
C ASN A 416 5.81 12.60 -16.46
N ALA A 417 5.98 11.57 -17.29
CA ALA A 417 6.61 11.70 -18.58
C ALA A 417 5.64 12.31 -19.61
N GLN A 418 5.97 13.52 -20.05
CA GLN A 418 5.11 14.41 -20.82
C GLN A 418 5.65 14.58 -22.25
N GLY A 419 4.76 14.79 -23.23
CA GLY A 419 5.15 15.20 -24.59
C GLY A 419 5.96 14.17 -25.39
N LEU A 420 5.91 12.90 -25.00
CA LEU A 420 6.65 11.82 -25.66
C LEU A 420 6.20 11.64 -27.11
N GLY A 421 7.18 11.61 -28.02
CA GLY A 421 6.94 11.56 -29.47
C GLY A 421 6.49 12.90 -30.07
N THR A 422 6.40 13.97 -29.29
CA THR A 422 6.03 15.33 -29.75
C THR A 422 6.99 16.38 -29.17
N TYR A 423 6.49 17.35 -28.38
CA TYR A 423 7.21 18.55 -27.97
C TYR A 423 8.39 18.30 -27.04
N ALA A 424 8.46 17.13 -26.38
CA ALA A 424 9.62 16.78 -25.56
C ALA A 424 10.92 16.71 -26.38
N SER A 425 10.80 16.37 -27.67
CA SER A 425 11.95 16.30 -28.60
C SER A 425 12.37 17.65 -29.18
N TYR A 426 11.54 18.69 -29.02
CA TYR A 426 11.82 19.98 -29.66
C TYR A 426 12.97 20.72 -28.96
N PRO A 427 13.96 21.25 -29.70
CA PRO A 427 15.07 21.99 -29.11
C PRO A 427 14.58 23.16 -28.27
N SER A 428 15.07 23.28 -27.03
CA SER A 428 14.85 24.42 -26.15
C SER A 428 15.98 24.49 -25.13
N ASP A 429 16.47 25.69 -24.85
CA ASP A 429 17.53 25.89 -23.85
C ASP A 429 17.09 25.54 -22.43
N ASP A 430 15.79 25.66 -22.14
CA ASP A 430 15.23 25.22 -20.86
C ASP A 430 15.15 23.69 -20.78
N ARG A 431 14.74 23.02 -21.86
CA ARG A 431 14.69 21.54 -21.91
C ARG A 431 16.08 20.90 -21.91
N LYS A 432 17.11 21.53 -22.46
CA LYS A 432 18.50 21.03 -22.39
C LYS A 432 19.02 20.86 -20.97
N ARG A 433 18.42 21.57 -20.00
CA ARG A 433 18.77 21.48 -18.57
C ARG A 433 17.99 20.37 -17.86
N LEU A 434 16.99 19.79 -18.51
CA LEU A 434 16.25 18.64 -18.00
C LEU A 434 16.96 17.35 -18.39
N GLY A 435 16.96 16.37 -17.49
CA GLY A 435 17.40 15.00 -17.76
C GLY A 435 16.37 14.24 -18.60
N LEU A 436 16.07 14.68 -19.83
CA LEU A 436 14.98 14.09 -20.63
C LEU A 436 15.10 12.58 -20.87
N THR A 437 16.32 12.02 -20.80
CA THR A 437 16.59 10.57 -20.88
C THR A 437 15.93 9.79 -19.73
N GLU A 438 15.57 10.44 -18.62
CA GLU A 438 14.78 9.83 -17.54
C GLU A 438 13.41 9.34 -18.03
N MET A 439 12.88 9.92 -19.12
CA MET A 439 11.59 9.55 -19.69
C MET A 439 11.67 8.43 -20.74
N ASP A 440 12.85 7.85 -21.00
CA ASP A 440 13.01 6.74 -21.96
C ASP A 440 12.32 5.46 -21.46
N ASN A 441 12.30 5.24 -20.14
CA ASN A 441 11.53 4.19 -19.48
C ASN A 441 10.70 4.76 -18.31
N PRO A 442 9.57 5.40 -18.62
CA PRO A 442 8.81 6.14 -17.62
C PRO A 442 7.96 5.24 -16.73
N SER A 443 7.88 5.57 -15.44
CA SER A 443 6.98 4.95 -14.46
C SER A 443 5.53 5.38 -14.65
N ILE A 444 5.30 6.65 -15.01
CA ILE A 444 3.98 7.19 -15.37
C ILE A 444 4.12 7.96 -16.67
N VAL A 445 3.35 7.54 -17.67
CA VAL A 445 3.20 8.23 -18.95
C VAL A 445 1.98 9.14 -18.86
N HIS A 446 2.13 10.41 -19.24
CA HIS A 446 1.03 11.37 -19.24
C HIS A 446 0.72 11.80 -20.69
N PHE A 447 -0.48 11.47 -21.17
CA PHE A 447 -0.96 11.82 -22.50
C PHE A 447 -1.44 13.28 -22.55
N THR A 448 -0.52 14.22 -22.33
CA THR A 448 -0.79 15.67 -22.33
C THR A 448 -1.29 16.17 -23.68
N GLY A 449 -2.08 17.23 -23.68
CA GLY A 449 -2.58 17.92 -24.88
C GLY A 449 -4.09 17.76 -25.07
N PRO A 450 -4.63 18.25 -26.19
CA PRO A 450 -6.06 18.16 -26.46
C PRO A 450 -6.47 16.71 -26.76
N VAL A 451 -7.69 16.33 -26.37
CA VAL A 451 -8.30 15.07 -26.84
C VAL A 451 -8.40 15.12 -28.37
N ASN A 452 -9.04 16.17 -28.87
CA ASN A 452 -9.25 16.44 -30.28
C ASN A 452 -8.55 17.77 -30.61
N PRO A 453 -7.35 17.76 -31.25
CA PRO A 453 -6.72 19.00 -31.71
C PRO A 453 -7.57 19.66 -32.80
N THR A 454 -7.34 20.95 -33.05
CA THR A 454 -7.99 21.68 -34.16
C THR A 454 -7.44 21.22 -35.51
N VAL A 455 -8.22 21.41 -36.59
CA VAL A 455 -7.74 21.10 -37.96
C VAL A 455 -6.47 21.87 -38.29
N GLY A 456 -6.38 23.14 -37.90
CA GLY A 456 -5.17 23.94 -38.10
C GLY A 456 -3.93 23.37 -37.40
N GLU A 457 -4.09 22.81 -36.20
CA GLU A 457 -2.99 22.13 -35.49
C GLU A 457 -2.59 20.82 -36.18
N VAL A 458 -3.56 20.05 -36.67
CA VAL A 458 -3.30 18.79 -37.40
C VAL A 458 -2.58 19.04 -38.72
N LEU A 459 -2.95 20.10 -39.44
CA LEU A 459 -2.39 20.44 -40.75
C LEU A 459 -1.09 21.26 -40.65
N ASN A 460 -0.67 21.70 -39.46
CA ASN A 460 0.54 22.52 -39.29
C ASN A 460 1.80 21.71 -39.64
N PRO A 461 2.53 22.01 -40.74
CA PRO A 461 3.68 21.22 -41.16
C PRO A 461 4.90 21.40 -40.23
N HIS A 462 4.91 22.44 -39.40
CA HIS A 462 6.03 22.75 -38.50
C HIS A 462 5.92 22.06 -37.13
N VAL A 463 4.76 21.49 -36.81
CA VAL A 463 4.50 20.84 -35.51
C VAL A 463 3.93 19.45 -35.77
N GLN A 464 4.80 18.54 -36.20
CA GLN A 464 4.44 17.15 -36.52
C GLN A 464 5.29 16.16 -35.71
N PRO A 465 4.69 15.08 -35.18
CA PRO A 465 3.26 14.80 -35.18
C PRO A 465 2.47 15.71 -34.21
N PRO A 466 1.18 15.99 -34.46
CA PRO A 466 0.38 16.83 -33.57
C PRO A 466 0.18 16.18 -32.22
N THR A 467 0.18 16.98 -31.16
CA THR A 467 -0.15 16.53 -29.80
C THR A 467 -1.64 16.17 -29.74
N ALA A 468 -1.94 14.93 -29.36
CA ALA A 468 -3.31 14.44 -29.22
C ALA A 468 -3.35 13.29 -28.21
N LYS A 469 -4.55 12.93 -27.72
CA LYS A 469 -4.73 11.77 -26.84
C LYS A 469 -5.04 10.50 -27.63
N PRO A 470 -4.70 9.30 -27.11
CA PRO A 470 -4.92 8.03 -27.82
C PRO A 470 -6.36 7.77 -28.26
N TRP A 471 -7.35 8.25 -27.50
CA TRP A 471 -8.79 8.10 -27.77
C TRP A 471 -9.41 9.29 -28.49
N GLY A 472 -8.61 10.27 -28.91
CA GLY A 472 -9.05 11.33 -29.81
C GLY A 472 -9.01 10.90 -31.28
N TYR A 473 -9.62 11.69 -32.16
CA TYR A 473 -9.75 11.34 -33.59
C TYR A 473 -8.40 11.16 -34.31
N VAL A 474 -7.35 11.83 -33.85
CA VAL A 474 -5.98 11.72 -34.42
C VAL A 474 -5.22 10.51 -33.83
N GLY A 475 -5.62 10.02 -32.65
CA GLY A 475 -5.06 8.80 -32.06
C GLY A 475 -3.59 8.90 -31.63
N ALA A 476 -3.14 10.08 -31.17
CA ALA A 476 -1.79 10.34 -30.67
C ALA A 476 -0.67 9.80 -31.59
N PRO A 477 -0.55 10.28 -32.84
CA PRO A 477 0.44 9.78 -33.79
C PRO A 477 1.86 10.00 -33.24
N GLY A 478 2.74 9.01 -33.42
CA GLY A 478 4.12 9.06 -32.94
C GLY A 478 4.33 8.83 -31.44
N HIS A 479 3.27 8.80 -30.62
CA HIS A 479 3.42 8.55 -29.18
C HIS A 479 3.85 7.09 -28.92
N PRO A 480 4.99 6.83 -28.25
CA PRO A 480 5.56 5.48 -28.13
C PRO A 480 4.66 4.52 -27.35
N PHE A 481 3.96 5.03 -26.33
CA PHE A 481 3.10 4.22 -25.46
C PHE A 481 1.62 4.16 -25.85
N ARG A 482 1.22 4.68 -27.04
CA ARG A 482 -0.20 4.67 -27.44
C ARG A 482 -0.77 3.24 -27.55
N ARG A 483 0.03 2.28 -28.02
CA ARG A 483 -0.40 0.88 -28.16
C ARG A 483 -0.62 0.21 -26.80
N GLU A 484 0.21 0.57 -25.82
CA GLU A 484 0.09 0.07 -24.45
C GLU A 484 -1.20 0.57 -23.81
N TRP A 485 -1.52 1.86 -24.00
CA TRP A 485 -2.81 2.43 -23.56
C TRP A 485 -4.02 1.65 -24.11
N TRP A 486 -4.02 1.35 -25.42
CA TRP A 486 -5.08 0.54 -26.05
C TRP A 486 -5.12 -0.91 -25.56
N ASN A 487 -3.97 -1.50 -25.20
CA ASN A 487 -3.90 -2.83 -24.60
C ASN A 487 -4.57 -2.85 -23.22
N VAL A 488 -4.26 -1.87 -22.36
CA VAL A 488 -4.94 -1.73 -21.06
C VAL A 488 -6.44 -1.53 -21.26
N LEU A 489 -6.85 -0.64 -22.19
CA LEU A 489 -8.26 -0.45 -22.52
C LEU A 489 -8.93 -1.75 -22.92
N GLY A 490 -8.29 -2.57 -23.76
CA GLY A 490 -8.82 -3.86 -24.23
C GLY A 490 -9.23 -4.82 -23.11
N ARG A 491 -8.69 -4.64 -21.90
CA ARG A 491 -8.97 -5.48 -20.75
C ARG A 491 -10.08 -4.90 -19.85
N THR A 492 -10.42 -3.62 -19.98
CA THR A 492 -11.52 -2.95 -19.26
C THR A 492 -12.91 -3.41 -19.75
N ARG A 493 -13.98 -2.99 -19.07
CA ARG A 493 -15.37 -3.26 -19.49
C ARG A 493 -15.65 -2.67 -20.88
N TRP A 494 -15.11 -1.49 -21.19
CA TRP A 494 -15.20 -0.85 -22.51
C TRP A 494 -14.43 -1.60 -23.59
N GLY A 495 -13.29 -2.20 -23.26
CA GLY A 495 -12.53 -3.01 -24.22
C GLY A 495 -13.21 -4.34 -24.57
N LYS A 496 -13.92 -4.93 -23.60
CA LYS A 496 -14.66 -6.18 -23.76
C LYS A 496 -15.96 -6.00 -24.57
N SER A 497 -16.59 -4.83 -24.53
CA SER A 497 -17.69 -4.46 -25.44
C SER A 497 -17.14 -3.94 -26.78
N ARG A 498 -16.55 -4.85 -27.57
CA ARG A 498 -15.80 -4.54 -28.81
C ARG A 498 -16.50 -3.61 -29.82
N ASP A 499 -17.83 -3.50 -29.81
CA ASP A 499 -18.59 -2.66 -30.75
C ASP A 499 -18.86 -1.22 -30.28
N GLN A 500 -18.96 -0.94 -28.97
CA GLN A 500 -19.44 0.37 -28.51
C GLN A 500 -18.32 1.40 -28.26
N ALA A 501 -17.16 0.96 -27.75
CA ALA A 501 -16.04 1.86 -27.45
C ALA A 501 -15.31 2.34 -28.72
N ARG A 502 -15.21 1.47 -29.74
CA ARG A 502 -14.74 1.84 -31.07
C ARG A 502 -15.75 2.72 -31.81
N GLN A 503 -17.05 2.50 -31.66
CA GLN A 503 -18.04 3.37 -32.28
C GLN A 503 -18.09 4.75 -31.61
N ASN A 504 -18.17 4.85 -30.27
CA ASN A 504 -18.38 6.14 -29.61
C ASN A 504 -17.19 7.11 -29.68
N ALA A 505 -15.95 6.63 -29.52
CA ALA A 505 -14.77 7.50 -29.57
C ALA A 505 -14.42 7.95 -31.00
N PHE A 506 -14.67 7.08 -32.00
CA PHE A 506 -14.42 7.38 -33.40
C PHE A 506 -15.57 8.18 -34.03
N PHE A 507 -16.85 7.95 -33.68
CA PHE A 507 -17.99 8.68 -34.28
C PHE A 507 -18.00 10.16 -33.92
N VAL A 508 -17.81 10.51 -32.64
CA VAL A 508 -17.90 11.91 -32.20
C VAL A 508 -16.77 12.74 -32.80
N GLY A 509 -15.54 12.23 -32.76
CA GLY A 509 -14.39 12.92 -33.34
C GLY A 509 -14.39 12.96 -34.87
N TYR A 510 -14.93 11.93 -35.54
CA TYR A 510 -15.02 11.89 -37.00
C TYR A 510 -16.12 12.80 -37.56
N GLN A 511 -17.27 12.92 -36.87
CA GLN A 511 -18.32 13.87 -37.27
C GLN A 511 -17.87 15.33 -37.11
N GLU A 512 -17.18 15.68 -36.03
CA GLU A 512 -16.59 17.01 -35.84
C GLU A 512 -15.50 17.32 -36.88
N PHE A 513 -14.68 16.32 -37.24
CA PHE A 513 -13.69 16.45 -38.30
C PHE A 513 -14.32 16.68 -39.68
N GLN A 514 -15.38 15.93 -40.04
CA GLN A 514 -16.10 16.14 -41.31
C GLN A 514 -16.74 17.52 -41.37
N LEU A 515 -17.40 17.97 -40.30
CA LEU A 515 -17.96 19.32 -40.19
C LEU A 515 -16.89 20.41 -40.29
N ALA A 516 -15.71 20.22 -39.68
CA ALA A 516 -14.63 21.18 -39.75
C ALA A 516 -14.00 21.26 -41.15
N VAL A 517 -13.85 20.12 -41.83
CA VAL A 517 -13.36 20.07 -43.23
C VAL A 517 -14.38 20.67 -44.19
N GLU A 518 -15.67 20.38 -44.03
CA GLU A 518 -16.75 20.97 -44.85
C GLU A 518 -16.83 22.49 -44.66
N ASN A 519 -16.70 22.99 -43.43
CA ASN A 519 -16.69 24.43 -43.17
C ASN A 519 -15.45 25.12 -43.76
N LEU A 520 -14.27 24.50 -43.69
CA LEU A 520 -13.03 25.03 -44.30
C LEU A 520 -13.12 25.07 -45.83
N LEU A 521 -13.63 24.01 -46.46
CA LEU A 521 -13.83 23.96 -47.92
C LEU A 521 -14.90 24.96 -48.38
N CYS A 522 -15.95 25.20 -47.58
CA CYS A 522 -16.94 26.25 -47.85
C CYS A 522 -16.34 27.65 -47.72
N GLN A 523 -15.40 27.88 -46.80
CA GLN A 523 -14.77 29.19 -46.60
C GLN A 523 -13.77 29.51 -47.72
N GLU A 524 -12.95 28.55 -48.13
CA GLU A 524 -12.06 28.70 -49.29
C GLU A 524 -12.83 28.90 -50.61
N ALA A 525 -14.04 28.34 -50.74
CA ALA A 525 -14.91 28.54 -51.90
C ALA A 525 -15.69 29.86 -51.90
N ILE A 526 -15.78 30.55 -50.75
CA ILE A 526 -16.37 31.89 -50.63
C ILE A 526 -15.31 32.99 -50.84
N ASP A 527 -14.05 32.69 -50.53
CA ASP A 527 -12.91 33.59 -50.67
C ASP A 527 -12.18 33.47 -52.05
N SER A 528 -12.57 32.51 -52.89
CA SER A 528 -12.11 32.32 -54.29
C SER A 528 -13.12 32.86 -55.30
#